data_AF-A0A061IHK4-F1
#
_entry.id   AF-A0A061IHK4-F1
#
_cell.length_a   1.000
_cell.length_b   1.000
_cell.length_c   1.000
_cell.angle_alpha   90.00
_cell.angle_beta   90.00
_cell.angle_gamma   90.00
#
_symmetry.space_group_name_H-M   'P 1'
#
loop_
_entity.id
_entity.type
_entity.pdbx_description
1 polymer ?
#
loop_
_entity_poly.entity_id
_entity_poly.type
_entity_poly.pdbx_seq_one_letter_code
_entity_poly.pdbx_strand_id
1 'polypeptide(L)'
;MAHGRISRLSVHDVRFPTSLSGHGSDAMHTDPDYSAAYVIIETDAEDGLKGYGITFTLGKGTEVDKHCCALFPNQLGPEKGVVHLATAAILNAVWDLWAKQEGKDPQMLLSCIDFRYITDVLTEKDAYEILKKGQLGKKERALCSSTERRLDQMMDANQCWDVPEAVEWMAKLAEFKPLWIEEPTSPDDILGHAAISKSVSALFFKRASSSEVRVTFTTSEIPFCPRTQETLRKTSSWIP
;
A
#
# COMPACT_ATOMS: atom_id res chain seq x y z
N MET A 1 -4.89 -12.30 -27.07
CA MET A 1 -3.78 -13.16 -26.61
C MET A 1 -2.55 -12.28 -26.53
N ALA A 2 -1.89 -12.27 -25.39
CA ALA A 2 -0.67 -11.52 -25.16
C ALA A 2 0.37 -11.91 -26.21
N HIS A 3 0.98 -10.92 -26.83
CA HIS A 3 1.91 -11.08 -27.94
C HIS A 3 2.92 -9.93 -27.98
N GLY A 4 3.97 -10.13 -28.75
CA GLY A 4 5.13 -9.23 -28.81
C GLY A 4 6.17 -9.55 -27.74
N ARG A 5 7.43 -9.35 -28.10
CA ARG A 5 8.57 -9.37 -27.19
C ARG A 5 8.82 -7.96 -26.68
N ILE A 6 9.08 -7.81 -25.39
CA ILE A 6 9.52 -6.53 -24.81
C ILE A 6 10.81 -6.10 -25.54
N SER A 7 10.73 -4.94 -26.19
CA SER A 7 11.79 -4.38 -27.03
C SER A 7 12.47 -3.18 -26.37
N ARG A 8 11.79 -2.50 -25.44
CA ARG A 8 12.32 -1.33 -24.73
C ARG A 8 11.75 -1.21 -23.31
N LEU A 9 12.63 -0.81 -22.39
CA LEU A 9 12.29 -0.37 -21.04
C LEU A 9 12.87 1.04 -20.84
N SER A 10 12.02 2.00 -20.50
CA SER A 10 12.42 3.39 -20.20
C SER A 10 12.00 3.74 -18.77
N VAL A 11 12.85 4.45 -18.04
CA VAL A 11 12.57 4.87 -16.66
C VAL A 11 12.84 6.35 -16.51
N HIS A 12 11.85 7.09 -16.02
CA HIS A 12 11.91 8.53 -15.81
C HIS A 12 11.84 8.85 -14.32
N ASP A 13 12.66 9.80 -13.89
CA ASP A 13 12.59 10.39 -12.56
C ASP A 13 11.67 11.60 -12.65
N VAL A 14 10.50 11.51 -12.03
CA VAL A 14 9.44 12.54 -12.07
C VAL A 14 9.25 13.07 -10.67
N ARG A 15 9.35 14.38 -10.48
CA ARG A 15 9.21 15.03 -9.16
C ARG A 15 8.26 16.21 -9.22
N PHE A 16 7.41 16.32 -8.21
CA PHE A 16 6.47 17.42 -8.04
C PHE A 16 6.88 18.20 -6.78
N PRO A 17 7.00 19.55 -6.86
CA PRO A 17 7.48 20.36 -5.74
C PRO A 17 6.36 20.62 -4.72
N THR A 18 5.81 19.55 -4.13
CA THR A 18 4.70 19.61 -3.17
C THR A 18 5.09 20.27 -1.85
N SER A 19 6.38 20.22 -1.49
CA SER A 19 6.93 20.88 -0.31
C SER A 19 6.72 22.39 -0.31
N LEU A 20 6.73 23.04 -1.49
CA LEU A 20 6.55 24.49 -1.62
C LEU A 20 5.20 24.99 -1.08
N SER A 21 4.17 24.14 -1.14
CA SER A 21 2.82 24.45 -0.67
C SER A 21 2.47 23.75 0.64
N GLY A 22 3.43 23.03 1.25
CA GLY A 22 3.21 22.23 2.46
C GLY A 22 2.23 21.07 2.28
N HIS A 23 2.04 20.59 1.04
CA HIS A 23 1.15 19.46 0.78
C HIS A 23 1.84 18.14 1.09
N GLY A 24 1.11 17.25 1.79
CA GLY A 24 1.61 15.91 2.11
C GLY A 24 2.52 15.83 3.32
N SER A 25 2.81 16.96 3.99
CA SER A 25 3.61 16.96 5.21
C SER A 25 2.91 16.20 6.33
N ASP A 26 3.66 15.36 7.02
CA ASP A 26 3.21 14.60 8.19
C ASP A 26 4.19 14.74 9.35
N ALA A 27 3.99 13.96 10.42
CA ALA A 27 4.79 14.03 11.63
C ALA A 27 6.24 13.52 11.46
N MET A 28 6.50 12.66 10.46
CA MET A 28 7.83 12.18 10.07
C MET A 28 8.40 12.89 8.84
N HIS A 29 7.57 13.09 7.81
CA HIS A 29 7.99 13.65 6.52
C HIS A 29 7.51 15.10 6.43
N THR A 30 8.34 16.04 6.84
CA THR A 30 7.92 17.45 7.00
C THR A 30 7.88 18.24 5.70
N ASP A 31 8.65 17.83 4.70
CA ASP A 31 8.86 18.55 3.44
C ASP A 31 8.90 17.61 2.21
N PRO A 32 7.88 16.77 1.98
CA PRO A 32 7.92 15.80 0.90
C PRO A 32 7.75 16.45 -0.47
N ASP A 33 8.57 16.02 -1.43
CA ASP A 33 8.36 16.28 -2.86
C ASP A 33 7.87 15.00 -3.52
N TYR A 34 6.56 14.89 -3.73
CA TYR A 34 5.94 13.71 -4.30
C TYR A 34 6.59 13.37 -5.63
N SER A 35 7.16 12.18 -5.70
CA SER A 35 8.02 11.76 -6.80
C SER A 35 7.76 10.33 -7.19
N ALA A 36 8.11 9.97 -8.42
CA ALA A 36 7.94 8.61 -8.93
C ALA A 36 9.06 8.22 -9.88
N ALA A 37 9.49 6.96 -9.78
CA ALA A 37 10.20 6.30 -10.87
C ALA A 37 9.14 5.76 -11.85
N TYR A 38 8.98 6.45 -12.98
CA TYR A 38 7.98 6.16 -14.00
C TYR A 38 8.54 5.23 -15.07
N VAL A 39 8.04 3.99 -15.11
CA VAL A 39 8.48 2.92 -16.00
C VAL A 39 7.55 2.82 -17.21
N ILE A 40 8.14 2.73 -18.40
CA ILE A 40 7.46 2.49 -19.67
C ILE A 40 8.05 1.25 -20.32
N ILE A 41 7.18 0.29 -20.66
CA ILE A 41 7.53 -0.92 -21.40
C ILE A 41 6.91 -0.85 -22.79
N GLU A 42 7.72 -1.09 -23.82
CA GLU A 42 7.30 -1.20 -25.21
C GLU A 42 7.61 -2.59 -25.75
N THR A 43 6.78 -3.06 -26.67
CA THR A 43 6.96 -4.34 -27.36
C THR A 43 7.29 -4.12 -28.83
N ASP A 44 7.67 -5.18 -29.53
CA ASP A 44 7.75 -5.22 -30.98
C ASP A 44 6.42 -5.59 -31.64
N ALA A 45 5.34 -5.73 -30.86
CA ALA A 45 4.01 -5.84 -31.43
C ALA A 45 3.64 -4.49 -32.04
N GLU A 46 3.35 -4.45 -33.34
CA GLU A 46 2.94 -3.24 -34.07
C GLU A 46 1.49 -2.82 -33.72
N ASP A 47 1.06 -3.04 -32.47
CA ASP A 47 -0.27 -2.73 -31.94
C ASP A 47 -0.32 -1.35 -31.24
N GLY A 48 0.84 -0.71 -31.03
CA GLY A 48 0.98 0.59 -30.38
C GLY A 48 0.74 0.57 -28.87
N LEU A 49 0.59 -0.61 -28.26
CA LEU A 49 0.36 -0.75 -26.84
C LEU A 49 1.67 -0.60 -26.04
N LYS A 50 1.55 0.06 -24.89
CA LYS A 50 2.65 0.26 -23.93
C LYS A 50 2.17 -0.04 -22.53
N GLY A 51 3.07 -0.59 -21.72
CA GLY A 51 2.88 -0.79 -20.29
C GLY A 51 3.42 0.38 -19.49
N TYR A 52 2.65 0.84 -18.51
CA TYR A 52 3.05 1.93 -17.61
C TYR A 52 3.00 1.49 -16.17
N GLY A 53 4.06 1.81 -15.42
CA GLY A 53 4.17 1.48 -14.02
C GLY A 53 4.88 2.58 -13.25
N ILE A 54 4.56 2.68 -11.97
CA ILE A 54 5.17 3.62 -11.05
C ILE A 54 5.55 2.92 -9.75
N THR A 55 6.54 3.51 -9.10
CA THR A 55 6.73 3.42 -7.64
C THR A 55 6.87 4.83 -7.10
N PHE A 56 6.34 5.05 -5.89
CA PHE A 56 6.23 6.36 -5.27
C PHE A 56 7.34 6.60 -4.25
N THR A 57 7.84 7.84 -4.21
CA THR A 57 8.90 8.32 -3.32
C THR A 57 8.62 9.78 -2.92
N LEU A 58 9.39 10.30 -1.96
CA LEU A 58 9.22 11.66 -1.41
C LEU A 58 10.32 12.64 -1.85
N GLY A 59 10.93 12.42 -3.02
CA GLY A 59 11.88 13.36 -3.63
C GLY A 59 13.29 12.78 -3.71
N LYS A 60 14.12 13.00 -2.69
CA LYS A 60 15.48 12.42 -2.68
C LYS A 60 15.39 10.88 -2.66
N GLY A 61 16.23 10.22 -3.46
CA GLY A 61 16.23 8.75 -3.59
C GLY A 61 15.49 8.23 -4.81
N THR A 62 14.62 9.03 -5.47
CA THR A 62 13.96 8.62 -6.73
C THR A 62 14.99 8.27 -7.81
N GLU A 63 16.13 8.95 -7.82
CA GLU A 63 17.23 8.65 -8.74
C GLU A 63 17.78 7.24 -8.50
N VAL A 64 17.81 6.77 -7.25
CA VAL A 64 18.30 5.43 -6.89
C VAL A 64 17.32 4.37 -7.37
N ASP A 65 16.02 4.56 -7.14
CA ASP A 65 14.96 3.66 -7.64
C ASP A 65 15.00 3.57 -9.17
N LYS A 66 15.14 4.72 -9.86
CA LYS A 66 15.30 4.75 -11.32
C LYS A 66 16.48 3.91 -11.79
N HIS A 67 17.65 4.03 -11.15
CA HIS A 67 18.82 3.23 -11.52
C HIS A 67 18.60 1.74 -11.22
N CYS A 68 17.94 1.42 -10.12
CA CYS A 68 17.63 0.04 -9.76
C CYS A 68 16.69 -0.64 -10.78
N CYS A 69 15.67 0.08 -11.26
CA CYS A 69 14.81 -0.39 -12.36
C CYS A 69 15.60 -0.71 -13.63
N ALA A 70 16.65 0.05 -13.94
CA ALA A 70 17.46 -0.16 -15.14
C ALA A 70 18.40 -1.36 -15.04
N LEU A 71 18.76 -1.80 -13.83
CA LEU A 71 19.79 -2.81 -13.60
C LEU A 71 19.25 -4.25 -13.47
N PHE A 72 17.92 -4.44 -13.43
CA PHE A 72 17.25 -5.73 -13.14
C PHE A 72 17.76 -6.35 -11.82
N PRO A 73 17.05 -6.19 -10.70
CA PRO A 73 17.63 -6.37 -9.38
C PRO A 73 17.76 -7.84 -8.98
N ASN A 74 18.89 -8.47 -9.29
CA ASN A 74 19.20 -9.83 -8.84
C ASN A 74 20.18 -9.90 -7.65
N GLN A 75 20.65 -8.77 -7.09
CA GLN A 75 21.79 -8.78 -6.15
C GLN A 75 21.66 -7.93 -4.88
N LEU A 76 20.59 -7.15 -4.68
CA LEU A 76 20.47 -6.22 -3.55
C LEU A 76 19.29 -6.61 -2.63
N GLY A 77 19.46 -7.72 -1.89
CA GLY A 77 18.53 -8.19 -0.84
C GLY A 77 17.24 -8.89 -1.36
N PRO A 78 16.60 -9.75 -0.54
CA PRO A 78 15.30 -10.31 -0.88
C PRO A 78 14.17 -9.34 -0.51
N GLU A 79 13.33 -9.02 -1.49
CA GLU A 79 11.95 -8.52 -1.33
C GLU A 79 11.72 -7.29 -0.41
N LYS A 80 12.70 -6.39 -0.26
CA LYS A 80 12.50 -5.13 0.47
C LYS A 80 13.30 -3.94 -0.07
N GLY A 81 12.89 -2.74 0.35
CA GLY A 81 13.55 -1.48 0.01
C GLY A 81 13.53 -1.14 -1.49
N VAL A 82 14.55 -0.41 -1.94
CA VAL A 82 14.70 0.10 -3.33
C VAL A 82 14.54 -0.99 -4.39
N VAL A 83 15.10 -2.19 -4.15
CA VAL A 83 14.96 -3.33 -5.08
C VAL A 83 13.50 -3.74 -5.25
N HIS A 84 12.76 -3.78 -4.15
CA HIS A 84 11.36 -4.17 -4.20
C HIS A 84 10.51 -3.09 -4.88
N LEU A 85 10.77 -1.81 -4.57
CA LEU A 85 10.12 -0.67 -5.23
C LEU A 85 10.37 -0.67 -6.75
N ALA A 86 11.61 -0.92 -7.17
CA ALA A 86 11.96 -1.02 -8.58
C ALA A 86 11.27 -2.20 -9.27
N THR A 87 11.26 -3.36 -8.61
CA THR A 87 10.57 -4.56 -9.09
C THR A 87 9.06 -4.29 -9.25
N ALA A 88 8.45 -3.59 -8.30
CA ALA A 88 7.06 -3.18 -8.32
C ALA A 88 6.72 -2.32 -9.54
N ALA A 89 7.51 -1.28 -9.79
CA ALA A 89 7.29 -0.37 -10.92
C ALA A 89 7.33 -1.12 -12.26
N ILE A 90 8.27 -2.06 -12.42
CA ILE A 90 8.37 -2.91 -13.61
C ILE A 90 7.15 -3.83 -13.72
N LEU A 91 6.76 -4.50 -12.65
CA LEU A 91 5.61 -5.41 -12.66
C LEU A 91 4.30 -4.67 -12.90
N ASN A 92 4.14 -3.47 -12.35
CA ASN A 92 3.01 -2.58 -12.62
C ASN A 92 2.91 -2.30 -14.12
N ALA A 93 4.03 -2.01 -14.79
CA ALA A 93 4.08 -1.78 -16.23
C ALA A 93 3.74 -3.05 -17.03
N VAL A 94 4.28 -4.21 -16.64
CA VAL A 94 3.94 -5.51 -17.27
C VAL A 94 2.45 -5.80 -17.16
N TRP A 95 1.89 -5.56 -15.97
CA TRP A 95 0.48 -5.79 -15.70
C TRP A 95 -0.45 -4.86 -16.45
N ASP A 96 -0.10 -3.58 -16.54
CA ASP A 96 -0.84 -2.62 -17.32
C ASP A 96 -0.85 -3.00 -18.82
N LEU A 97 0.30 -3.40 -19.36
CA LEU A 97 0.41 -3.90 -20.73
C LEU A 97 -0.46 -5.14 -20.95
N TRP A 98 -0.34 -6.12 -20.07
CA TRP A 98 -1.09 -7.38 -20.17
C TRP A 98 -2.61 -7.13 -20.08
N ALA A 99 -3.04 -6.29 -19.14
CA ALA A 99 -4.43 -5.92 -18.99
C ALA A 99 -5.00 -5.16 -20.21
N LYS A 100 -4.17 -4.40 -20.93
CA LYS A 100 -4.57 -3.78 -22.21
C LYS A 100 -4.72 -4.78 -23.34
N GLN A 101 -3.91 -5.85 -23.35
CA GLN A 101 -3.97 -6.89 -24.36
C GLN A 101 -5.10 -7.91 -24.13
N GLU A 102 -5.42 -8.23 -22.88
CA GLU A 102 -6.33 -9.33 -22.53
C GLU A 102 -7.55 -8.94 -21.69
N GLY A 103 -7.60 -7.71 -21.17
CA GLY A 103 -8.62 -7.28 -20.22
C GLY A 103 -8.28 -7.66 -18.78
N LYS A 104 -9.21 -7.42 -17.84
CA LYS A 104 -8.98 -7.62 -16.39
C LYS A 104 -9.91 -8.71 -15.85
N ASP A 105 -9.37 -9.89 -15.57
CA ASP A 105 -10.08 -11.01 -14.93
C ASP A 105 -9.54 -11.28 -13.50
N PRO A 106 -10.40 -11.44 -12.48
CA PRO A 106 -9.98 -11.91 -11.15
C PRO A 106 -9.16 -13.19 -11.12
N GLN A 107 -9.44 -14.19 -11.97
CA GLN A 107 -8.66 -15.44 -11.97
C GLN A 107 -7.22 -15.19 -12.45
N MET A 108 -7.09 -14.35 -13.47
CA MET A 108 -5.81 -13.87 -13.96
C MET A 108 -5.00 -13.17 -12.85
N LEU A 109 -5.66 -12.35 -12.02
CA LEU A 109 -5.02 -11.71 -10.85
C LEU A 109 -4.45 -12.74 -9.86
N LEU A 110 -5.23 -13.76 -9.50
CA LEU A 110 -4.79 -14.76 -8.53
C LEU A 110 -3.63 -15.61 -9.03
N SER A 111 -3.63 -15.95 -10.33
CA SER A 111 -2.57 -16.78 -10.93
C SER A 111 -1.16 -16.17 -10.86
N CYS A 112 -1.07 -14.88 -10.56
CA CYS A 112 0.20 -14.18 -10.42
C CYS A 112 0.59 -13.87 -8.98
N ILE A 113 -0.26 -14.22 -8.01
CA ILE A 113 0.06 -14.07 -6.60
C ILE A 113 0.94 -15.25 -6.19
N ASP A 114 2.07 -14.93 -5.58
CA ASP A 114 2.91 -15.94 -4.96
C ASP A 114 2.42 -16.21 -3.54
N PHE A 115 1.82 -17.38 -3.33
CA PHE A 115 1.31 -17.78 -2.02
C PHE A 115 2.39 -18.36 -1.10
N ARG A 116 3.65 -18.47 -1.55
CA ARG A 116 4.77 -18.87 -0.68
C ARG A 116 4.79 -17.93 0.53
N TYR A 117 4.77 -18.50 1.74
CA TYR A 117 4.77 -17.81 3.04
C TYR A 117 3.43 -17.26 3.56
N ILE A 118 2.31 -17.39 2.84
CA ILE A 118 0.99 -16.93 3.34
C ILE A 118 -0.09 -18.01 3.39
N THR A 119 0.17 -19.21 2.87
CA THR A 119 -0.84 -20.28 2.74
C THR A 119 -1.45 -20.76 4.05
N ASP A 120 -0.76 -20.58 5.17
CA ASP A 120 -1.25 -20.92 6.51
C ASP A 120 -2.34 -19.95 7.00
N VAL A 121 -2.41 -18.75 6.42
CA VAL A 121 -3.37 -17.70 6.80
C VAL A 121 -4.35 -17.36 5.66
N LEU A 122 -3.93 -17.49 4.40
CA LEU A 122 -4.71 -17.17 3.21
C LEU A 122 -4.42 -18.16 2.08
N THR A 123 -5.38 -19.03 1.77
CA THR A 123 -5.29 -19.90 0.60
C THR A 123 -5.72 -19.19 -0.68
N GLU A 124 -5.32 -19.72 -1.84
CA GLU A 124 -5.77 -19.20 -3.14
C GLU A 124 -7.30 -19.21 -3.29
N LYS A 125 -7.95 -20.25 -2.76
CA LYS A 125 -9.41 -20.36 -2.74
C LYS A 125 -10.04 -19.26 -1.88
N ASP A 126 -9.48 -19.00 -0.71
CA ASP A 126 -9.96 -17.93 0.17
C ASP A 126 -9.79 -16.57 -0.50
N ALA A 127 -8.64 -16.32 -1.13
CA ALA A 127 -8.38 -15.11 -1.89
C ALA A 127 -9.40 -14.89 -3.02
N TYR A 128 -9.77 -15.95 -3.75
CA TYR A 128 -10.81 -15.88 -4.78
C TYR A 128 -12.17 -15.47 -4.23
N GLU A 129 -12.61 -16.08 -3.13
CA GLU A 129 -13.89 -15.74 -2.51
C GLU A 129 -13.91 -14.30 -1.98
N ILE A 130 -12.79 -13.82 -1.42
CA ILE A 130 -12.64 -12.43 -1.00
C ILE A 130 -12.78 -11.48 -2.20
N LEU A 131 -12.09 -11.75 -3.31
CA LEU A 131 -12.19 -10.94 -4.53
C LEU A 131 -13.62 -10.89 -5.07
N LYS A 132 -14.30 -12.04 -5.13
CA LYS A 132 -15.68 -12.16 -5.62
C LYS A 132 -16.65 -11.36 -4.75
N LYS A 133 -16.53 -11.46 -3.42
CA LYS A 133 -17.34 -10.66 -2.48
C LYS A 133 -17.07 -9.17 -2.63
N GLY A 134 -15.80 -8.77 -2.78
CA GLY A 134 -15.39 -7.38 -2.95
C GLY A 134 -15.98 -6.71 -4.20
N GLN A 135 -16.23 -7.48 -5.27
CA GLN A 135 -16.89 -6.99 -6.48
C GLN A 135 -18.35 -6.61 -6.27
N LEU A 136 -19.08 -7.32 -5.40
CA LEU A 136 -20.47 -7.02 -5.08
C LEU A 136 -20.59 -5.65 -4.41
N GLY A 137 -19.78 -5.40 -3.37
CA GLY A 137 -19.77 -4.13 -2.64
C GLY A 137 -19.22 -2.93 -3.43
N LYS A 138 -18.57 -3.15 -4.58
CA LYS A 138 -18.08 -2.06 -5.45
C LYS A 138 -19.22 -1.21 -6.01
N LYS A 139 -20.34 -1.85 -6.35
CA LYS A 139 -21.53 -1.16 -6.88
C LYS A 139 -22.21 -0.31 -5.82
N GLU A 140 -22.27 -0.81 -4.59
CA GLU A 140 -22.87 -0.12 -3.44
C GLU A 140 -22.04 1.09 -3.00
N ARG A 141 -20.70 0.97 -2.99
CA ARG A 141 -19.80 2.09 -2.68
C ARG A 141 -19.87 3.23 -3.70
N ALA A 142 -20.10 2.92 -4.98
CA ALA A 142 -20.27 3.94 -6.01
C ALA A 142 -21.58 4.73 -5.89
N LEU A 143 -22.60 4.16 -5.23
CA LEU A 143 -23.94 4.75 -5.08
C LEU A 143 -24.13 5.49 -3.75
N CYS A 144 -23.22 5.33 -2.79
CA CYS A 144 -23.35 5.87 -1.45
C CYS A 144 -23.27 7.42 -1.45
N SER A 145 -24.41 8.10 -1.50
CA SER A 145 -24.52 9.54 -1.28
C SER A 145 -24.25 9.86 0.19
N SER A 146 -23.36 10.82 0.43
CA SER A 146 -22.98 11.33 1.75
C SER A 146 -24.12 12.12 2.39
N THR A 147 -25.08 11.46 3.00
CA THR A 147 -26.11 12.12 3.79
C THR A 147 -26.23 11.40 5.15
N GLU A 148 -25.90 12.13 6.21
CA GLU A 148 -26.09 11.80 7.63
C GLU A 148 -25.25 10.66 8.24
N ARG A 149 -23.94 10.57 7.93
CA ARG A 149 -23.03 9.78 8.77
C ARG A 149 -22.32 10.65 9.79
N ARG A 150 -22.29 10.17 11.05
CA ARG A 150 -21.29 10.53 12.04
C ARG A 150 -19.93 10.49 11.34
N LEU A 151 -19.20 11.61 11.34
CA LEU A 151 -17.87 11.66 10.76
C LEU A 151 -16.96 10.76 11.60
N ASP A 152 -16.58 9.63 11.01
CA ASP A 152 -15.56 8.76 11.58
C ASP A 152 -14.22 9.50 11.52
N GLN A 153 -13.67 9.81 12.70
CA GLN A 153 -12.38 10.49 12.80
C GLN A 153 -11.25 9.46 12.76
N MET A 154 -10.25 9.73 11.93
CA MET A 154 -9.13 8.83 11.66
C MET A 154 -7.86 9.58 12.01
N MET A 155 -6.92 8.91 12.66
CA MET A 155 -5.62 9.49 13.03
C MET A 155 -4.50 8.66 12.42
N ASP A 156 -3.41 9.32 12.07
CA ASP A 156 -2.19 8.71 11.53
C ASP A 156 -0.99 9.36 12.22
N ALA A 157 -0.08 8.53 12.75
CA ALA A 157 1.12 8.97 13.44
C ALA A 157 2.40 8.71 12.63
N ASN A 158 2.29 8.09 11.45
CA ASN A 158 3.40 7.86 10.51
C ASN A 158 4.67 7.30 11.17
N GLN A 159 4.55 6.42 12.16
CA GLN A 159 5.63 5.67 12.83
C GLN A 159 6.42 6.48 13.88
N CYS A 160 5.92 7.64 14.31
CA CYS A 160 6.67 8.57 15.17
C CYS A 160 6.96 8.07 16.59
N TRP A 161 6.13 7.18 17.15
CA TRP A 161 6.18 6.88 18.58
C TRP A 161 6.76 5.51 18.90
N ASP A 162 7.43 5.41 20.03
CA ASP A 162 7.67 4.12 20.68
C ASP A 162 6.37 3.59 21.31
N VAL A 163 6.32 2.28 21.58
CA VAL A 163 5.12 1.61 22.13
C VAL A 163 4.54 2.29 23.39
N PRO A 164 5.32 2.63 24.44
CA PRO A 164 4.76 3.29 25.62
C PRO A 164 4.23 4.70 25.32
N GLU A 165 4.93 5.43 24.45
CA GLU A 165 4.56 6.78 24.05
C GLU A 165 3.25 6.78 23.24
N ALA A 166 3.09 5.84 22.31
CA ALA A 166 1.86 5.68 21.54
C ALA A 166 0.64 5.46 22.45
N VAL A 167 0.78 4.62 23.49
CA VAL A 167 -0.28 4.38 24.47
C VAL A 167 -0.59 5.64 25.28
N GLU A 168 0.42 6.40 25.69
CA GLU A 168 0.24 7.66 26.41
C GLU A 168 -0.50 8.70 25.56
N TRP A 169 -0.09 8.88 24.30
CA TRP A 169 -0.74 9.80 23.36
C TRP A 169 -2.19 9.40 23.10
N MET A 170 -2.43 8.11 22.82
CA MET A 170 -3.79 7.62 22.60
C MET A 170 -4.67 7.77 23.85
N ALA A 171 -4.10 7.69 25.06
CA ALA A 171 -4.84 7.95 26.29
C ALA A 171 -5.31 9.41 26.41
N LYS A 172 -4.53 10.36 25.91
CA LYS A 172 -4.87 11.80 25.84
C LYS A 172 -5.89 12.05 24.73
N LEU A 173 -5.68 11.47 23.55
CA LEU A 173 -6.53 11.64 22.36
C LEU A 173 -7.87 10.90 22.45
N ALA A 174 -8.05 10.04 23.44
CA ALA A 174 -9.27 9.27 23.63
C ALA A 174 -10.54 10.11 23.78
N GLU A 175 -10.42 11.38 24.23
CA GLU A 175 -11.57 12.29 24.32
C GLU A 175 -12.24 12.56 22.96
N PHE A 176 -11.46 12.52 21.87
CA PHE A 176 -11.93 12.76 20.51
C PHE A 176 -12.62 11.56 19.87
N LYS A 177 -12.57 10.39 20.54
CA LYS A 177 -13.18 9.13 20.08
C LYS A 177 -12.76 8.78 18.64
N PRO A 178 -11.44 8.72 18.34
CA PRO A 178 -10.98 8.32 17.01
C PRO A 178 -11.47 6.91 16.69
N LEU A 179 -11.85 6.67 15.44
CA LEU A 179 -12.18 5.34 14.94
C LEU A 179 -10.93 4.46 14.85
N TRP A 180 -9.79 5.04 14.46
CA TRP A 180 -8.52 4.32 14.40
C TRP A 180 -7.31 5.22 14.59
N ILE A 181 -6.18 4.57 14.90
CA ILE A 181 -4.83 5.12 14.80
C ILE A 181 -4.01 4.28 13.82
N GLU A 182 -3.48 4.95 12.79
CA GLU A 182 -2.64 4.38 11.75
C GLU A 182 -1.16 4.61 12.10
N GLU A 183 -0.35 3.59 11.86
CA GLU A 183 1.10 3.59 12.02
C GLU A 183 1.60 4.25 13.33
N PRO A 184 1.16 3.81 14.53
CA PRO A 184 1.60 4.41 15.79
C PRO A 184 3.09 4.24 16.08
N THR A 185 3.71 3.15 15.60
CA THR A 185 5.11 2.79 15.83
C THR A 185 5.73 2.24 14.54
N SER A 186 7.00 1.86 14.59
CA SER A 186 7.77 1.23 13.51
C SER A 186 6.94 0.21 12.71
N PRO A 187 7.05 0.19 11.37
CA PRO A 187 6.32 -0.75 10.52
C PRO A 187 6.80 -2.20 10.71
N ASP A 188 8.03 -2.38 11.21
CA ASP A 188 8.63 -3.69 11.48
C ASP A 188 8.24 -4.26 12.86
N ASP A 189 7.67 -3.44 13.77
CA ASP A 189 7.38 -3.83 15.16
C ASP A 189 5.98 -4.43 15.32
N ILE A 190 5.76 -5.62 14.75
CA ILE A 190 4.48 -6.35 14.81
C ILE A 190 4.00 -6.54 16.26
N LEU A 191 4.92 -6.87 17.18
CA LEU A 191 4.58 -7.09 18.59
C LEU A 191 4.23 -5.78 19.30
N GLY A 192 4.90 -4.69 18.94
CA GLY A 192 4.57 -3.34 19.40
C GLY A 192 3.17 -2.92 18.98
N HIS A 193 2.80 -3.09 17.70
CA HIS A 193 1.44 -2.83 17.22
C HIS A 193 0.39 -3.66 17.99
N ALA A 194 0.66 -4.95 18.23
CA ALA A 194 -0.22 -5.80 19.03
C ALA A 194 -0.37 -5.30 20.49
N ALA A 195 0.74 -4.88 21.11
CA ALA A 195 0.74 -4.33 22.47
C ALA A 195 -0.03 -3.01 22.58
N ILE A 196 0.13 -2.12 21.59
CA ILE A 196 -0.62 -0.86 21.49
C ILE A 196 -2.11 -1.17 21.32
N SER A 197 -2.48 -2.03 20.37
CA SER A 197 -3.88 -2.43 20.12
C SER A 197 -4.57 -2.92 21.40
N LYS A 198 -3.92 -3.83 22.14
CA LYS A 198 -4.45 -4.36 23.40
C LYS A 198 -4.61 -3.28 24.47
N SER A 199 -3.64 -2.38 24.59
CA SER A 199 -3.62 -1.32 25.61
C SER A 199 -4.67 -0.25 25.32
N VAL A 200 -4.75 0.18 24.06
CA VAL A 200 -5.71 1.18 23.57
C VAL A 200 -7.13 0.65 23.73
N SER A 201 -7.41 -0.59 23.29
CA SER A 201 -8.72 -1.23 23.46
C SER A 201 -9.17 -1.26 24.92
N ALA A 202 -8.25 -1.59 25.85
CA ALA A 202 -8.53 -1.60 27.28
C ALA A 202 -8.83 -0.19 27.85
N LEU A 203 -8.21 0.86 27.33
CA LEU A 203 -8.47 2.25 27.72
C LEU A 203 -9.88 2.71 27.35
N PHE A 204 -10.34 2.38 26.14
CA PHE A 204 -11.67 2.77 25.67
C PHE A 204 -12.79 1.97 26.33
N PHE A 205 -12.55 0.69 26.64
CA PHE A 205 -13.47 -0.14 27.43
C PHE A 205 -13.69 0.44 28.84
N LYS A 206 -12.63 0.84 29.54
CA LYS A 206 -12.71 1.44 30.89
C LYS A 206 -13.47 2.77 30.93
N ARG A 207 -13.52 3.50 29.81
CA ARG A 207 -14.18 4.81 29.70
C ARG A 207 -15.65 4.71 29.26
N ALA A 208 -16.24 3.51 29.22
CA ALA A 208 -17.62 3.25 28.80
C ALA A 208 -17.98 3.81 27.41
N SER A 209 -16.99 4.04 26.55
CA SER A 209 -17.23 4.35 25.15
C SER A 209 -17.41 3.03 24.42
N SER A 210 -18.55 2.83 23.74
CA SER A 210 -18.82 1.64 22.93
C SER A 210 -18.00 1.58 21.63
N SER A 211 -16.96 2.41 21.50
CA SER A 211 -16.11 2.53 20.32
C SER A 211 -14.87 1.65 20.47
N GLU A 212 -14.80 0.60 19.67
CA GLU A 212 -13.55 -0.13 19.41
C GLU A 212 -12.66 0.76 18.54
N VAL A 213 -11.52 1.19 19.09
CA VAL A 213 -10.51 1.91 18.31
C VAL A 213 -9.61 0.89 17.63
N ARG A 214 -9.52 0.98 16.31
CA ARG A 214 -8.68 0.08 15.52
C ARG A 214 -7.26 0.61 15.48
N VAL A 215 -6.29 -0.29 15.58
CA VAL A 215 -4.89 0.02 15.31
C VAL A 215 -4.55 -0.61 13.97
N THR A 216 -4.00 0.18 13.06
CA THR A 216 -3.64 -0.28 11.71
C THR A 216 -2.17 -0.01 11.43
N PHE A 217 -1.58 -0.87 10.61
CA PHE A 217 -0.20 -0.75 10.17
C PHE A 217 -0.10 -1.17 8.71
N THR A 218 0.90 -0.63 8.03
CA THR A 218 1.23 -1.02 6.67
C THR A 218 2.37 -2.03 6.72
N THR A 219 2.15 -3.26 6.26
CA THR A 219 3.25 -4.18 5.99
C THR A 219 3.75 -3.95 4.58
N SER A 220 5.06 -3.69 4.43
CA SER A 220 5.73 -3.72 3.12
C SER A 220 5.94 -5.15 2.60
N GLU A 221 5.56 -6.17 3.37
CA GLU A 221 5.96 -7.57 3.18
C GLU A 221 4.85 -8.48 2.62
N ILE A 222 3.91 -7.96 1.82
CA ILE A 222 2.94 -8.84 1.13
C ILE A 222 3.56 -9.32 -0.20
N PRO A 223 3.75 -10.63 -0.41
CA PRO A 223 4.33 -11.16 -1.64
C PRO A 223 3.41 -10.85 -2.84
N PHE A 224 4.03 -10.25 -3.86
CA PHE A 224 3.59 -10.10 -5.25
C PHE A 224 2.08 -9.95 -5.51
N CYS A 225 1.61 -8.69 -5.48
CA CYS A 225 0.54 -8.24 -6.37
C CYS A 225 0.79 -6.77 -6.81
N PRO A 226 0.76 -6.46 -8.11
CA PRO A 226 1.02 -5.09 -8.59
C PRO A 226 -0.08 -4.11 -8.17
N ARG A 227 -1.29 -4.62 -7.95
CA ARG A 227 -2.37 -3.82 -7.36
C ARG A 227 -2.13 -3.56 -5.87
N THR A 228 -1.23 -4.27 -5.20
CA THR A 228 -1.04 -4.17 -3.76
C THR A 228 0.10 -3.25 -3.34
N GLN A 229 1.13 -3.05 -4.17
CA GLN A 229 2.26 -2.20 -3.77
C GLN A 229 1.91 -0.71 -3.61
N GLU A 230 0.95 -0.20 -4.37
CA GLU A 230 0.43 1.18 -4.20
C GLU A 230 -0.90 1.24 -3.45
N THR A 231 -1.73 0.18 -3.53
CA THR A 231 -3.11 0.20 -2.99
C THR A 231 -3.27 -0.55 -1.66
N LEU A 232 -2.32 -1.39 -1.23
CA LEU A 232 -2.29 -1.97 0.13
C LEU A 232 -1.48 -1.13 1.12
N ARG A 233 -1.35 0.17 0.88
CA ARG A 233 -1.11 1.10 2.00
C ARG A 233 -2.26 1.09 3.03
N LYS A 234 -3.38 0.41 2.76
CA LYS A 234 -4.61 0.48 3.57
C LYS A 234 -5.39 -0.83 3.68
N THR A 235 -4.73 -1.95 3.93
CA THR A 235 -5.42 -3.09 4.56
C THR A 235 -5.17 -3.06 6.05
N SER A 236 -6.17 -2.56 6.78
CA SER A 236 -6.33 -2.83 8.20
C SER A 236 -6.37 -4.35 8.42
N SER A 237 -5.22 -4.98 8.61
CA SER A 237 -5.14 -6.35 9.11
C SER A 237 -5.51 -6.29 10.59
N TRP A 238 -6.61 -6.95 10.91
CA TRP A 238 -6.98 -7.19 12.29
C TRP A 238 -5.92 -8.10 12.91
N ILE A 239 -5.18 -7.59 13.89
CA ILE A 239 -4.56 -8.45 14.89
C ILE A 239 -5.70 -8.78 15.87
N PRO A 240 -6.25 -10.01 15.87
CA PRO A 240 -7.25 -10.41 16.85
C PRO A 240 -6.73 -10.32 18.30
#